data_AF-A0A379U0B6-F1
#
_entry.id   AF-A0A379U0B6-F1
#
_cell.length_a   1.000
_cell.length_b   1.000
_cell.length_c   1.000
_cell.angle_alpha   90.00
_cell.angle_beta   90.00
_cell.angle_gamma   90.00
#
_symmetry.space_group_name_H-M   'P 1'
#
loop_
_entity.id
_entity.type
_entity.pdbx_description
1 polymer ?
#
loop_
_entity_poly.entity_id
_entity_poly.type
_entity_poly.pdbx_seq_one_letter_code
_entity_poly.pdbx_strand_id
1 'polypeptide(L)'
;MKKNIIMLFFFTSILTGCGSSVNNERLVSLNPGEDISGAENGSLFSIRNIQSGFMITNILDQQGREQSGWELIQQETPIEVLATTPGGWIQFHDPITRQCLNAINGVALTKGTCDLKIENRYLC
;
A
#
# COMPACT_ATOMS: atom_id res chain seq x y z
N MET A 1 -0.11 -52.28 -26.68
CA MET A 1 0.44 -50.91 -26.83
C MET A 1 -0.60 -49.86 -26.43
N LYS A 2 -0.95 -49.74 -25.13
CA LYS A 2 -2.03 -48.84 -24.64
C LYS A 2 -1.67 -48.05 -23.37
N LYS A 3 -0.40 -48.03 -22.95
CA LYS A 3 0.04 -47.34 -21.71
C LYS A 3 0.64 -45.94 -21.92
N ASN A 4 0.87 -45.51 -23.16
CA ASN A 4 1.58 -44.24 -23.44
C ASN A 4 0.68 -43.06 -23.81
N ILE A 5 -0.64 -43.22 -23.91
CA ILE A 5 -1.55 -42.13 -24.31
C ILE A 5 -2.00 -41.28 -23.11
N ILE A 6 -2.08 -41.87 -21.91
CA ILE A 6 -2.56 -41.15 -20.71
C ILE A 6 -1.52 -40.14 -20.20
N MET A 7 -0.22 -40.39 -20.39
CA MET A 7 0.82 -39.47 -19.94
C MET A 7 0.96 -38.20 -20.82
N LEU A 8 0.38 -38.21 -22.03
CA LEU A 8 0.43 -37.07 -22.94
C LEU A 8 -0.61 -35.99 -22.61
N PHE A 9 -1.73 -36.36 -21.97
CA PHE A 9 -2.79 -35.42 -21.58
C PHE A 9 -2.51 -34.63 -20.30
N PHE A 10 -1.58 -35.09 -19.46
CA PHE A 10 -1.19 -34.37 -18.23
C PHE A 10 -0.14 -33.27 -18.49
N PHE A 11 0.57 -33.31 -19.62
CA PHE A 11 1.60 -32.32 -19.94
C PHE A 11 1.06 -31.08 -20.66
N THR A 12 -0.14 -31.13 -21.24
CA THR A 12 -0.71 -30.01 -22.01
C THR A 12 -1.46 -28.99 -21.15
N SER A 13 -1.73 -29.29 -19.88
CA SER A 13 -2.46 -28.41 -18.94
C SER A 13 -1.56 -27.47 -18.12
N ILE A 14 -0.25 -27.46 -18.35
CA ILE A 14 0.72 -26.63 -17.59
C ILE A 14 1.17 -25.38 -18.37
N LEU A 15 0.65 -25.13 -19.57
CA LEU A 15 1.11 -24.05 -20.45
C LEU A 15 0.22 -22.80 -20.52
N THR A 16 -0.87 -22.71 -19.74
CA THR A 16 -1.60 -21.44 -19.59
C THR A 16 -0.99 -20.58 -18.48
N GLY A 17 0.27 -20.21 -18.67
CA GLY A 17 0.88 -19.13 -17.90
C GLY A 17 0.35 -17.80 -18.43
N CYS A 18 -0.61 -17.21 -17.72
CA CYS A 18 -1.06 -15.84 -17.98
C CYS A 18 0.03 -14.88 -17.44
N GLY A 19 1.12 -14.74 -18.18
CA GLY A 19 2.09 -13.68 -17.95
C GLY A 19 1.58 -12.41 -18.63
N SER A 20 0.91 -11.53 -17.89
CA SER A 20 0.75 -10.17 -18.38
C SER A 20 2.14 -9.54 -18.42
N SER A 21 2.68 -9.38 -19.63
CA SER A 21 3.84 -8.52 -19.84
C SER A 21 3.39 -7.08 -19.58
N VAL A 22 3.42 -6.67 -18.31
CA VAL A 22 3.34 -5.26 -17.95
C VAL A 22 4.70 -4.66 -18.29
N ASN A 23 4.85 -4.25 -19.56
CA ASN A 23 5.85 -3.28 -19.94
C ASN A 23 5.48 -1.97 -19.26
N ASN A 24 6.00 -1.74 -18.07
CA ASN A 24 5.93 -0.44 -17.43
C ASN A 24 7.25 -0.15 -16.74
N GLU A 25 8.32 -0.12 -17.53
CA GLU A 25 9.48 0.71 -17.19
C GLU A 25 9.08 2.17 -17.39
N ARG A 26 8.23 2.68 -16.51
CA ARG A 26 8.17 4.11 -16.23
C ARG A 26 8.82 4.29 -14.87
N LEU A 27 10.15 4.15 -14.86
CA LEU A 27 10.98 4.70 -13.80
C LEU A 27 10.73 6.21 -13.81
N VAL A 28 9.80 6.65 -12.97
CA VAL A 28 9.54 8.07 -12.75
C VAL A 28 10.81 8.63 -12.12
N SER A 29 11.61 9.33 -12.92
CA SER A 29 12.69 10.17 -12.43
C SER A 29 12.05 11.35 -11.71
N LEU A 30 11.70 11.16 -10.44
CA LEU A 30 11.10 12.19 -9.59
C LEU A 30 12.13 13.29 -9.34
N ASN A 31 12.04 14.39 -10.07
CA ASN A 31 12.73 15.61 -9.68
C ASN A 31 12.00 16.20 -8.46
N PRO A 32 12.72 16.68 -7.42
CA PRO A 32 12.07 17.35 -6.30
C PRO A 32 11.36 18.61 -6.82
N GLY A 33 10.02 18.62 -6.77
CA GLY A 33 9.19 19.76 -7.19
C GLY A 33 8.34 19.56 -8.44
N GLU A 34 8.34 18.38 -9.06
CA GLU A 34 7.39 18.06 -10.13
C GLU A 34 6.00 17.73 -9.54
N ASP A 35 4.95 18.32 -10.10
CA ASP A 35 3.57 18.14 -9.64
C ASP A 35 3.06 16.72 -9.94
N ILE A 36 3.23 15.83 -8.95
CA ILE A 36 2.73 14.45 -8.95
C ILE A 36 1.23 14.34 -8.61
N SER A 37 0.50 15.46 -8.51
CA SER A 37 -0.96 15.45 -8.25
C SER A 37 -1.78 14.71 -9.31
N GLY A 38 -1.19 14.42 -10.48
CA GLY A 38 -1.79 13.56 -11.52
C GLY A 38 -1.41 12.08 -11.44
N ALA A 39 -0.41 11.67 -10.64
CA ALA A 39 0.14 10.32 -10.68
C ALA A 39 -0.53 9.34 -9.68
N GLU A 40 -0.94 9.83 -8.50
CA GLU A 40 -1.48 8.97 -7.43
C GLU A 40 -2.68 9.58 -6.67
N ASN A 41 -3.33 10.61 -7.25
CA ASN A 41 -4.49 11.22 -6.61
C ASN A 41 -5.68 10.25 -6.59
N GLY A 42 -6.10 9.85 -5.38
CA GLY A 42 -7.11 8.81 -5.15
C GLY A 42 -6.57 7.37 -5.15
N SER A 43 -5.24 7.18 -5.21
CA SER A 43 -4.63 5.87 -5.02
C SER A 43 -4.87 5.34 -3.61
N LEU A 44 -5.21 4.05 -3.53
CA LEU A 44 -5.43 3.33 -2.29
C LEU A 44 -4.29 2.33 -2.08
N PHE A 45 -3.77 2.29 -0.86
CA PHE A 45 -2.64 1.45 -0.48
C PHE A 45 -3.06 0.37 0.52
N SER A 46 -2.35 -0.76 0.54
CA SER A 46 -2.49 -1.80 1.57
C SER A 46 -1.22 -1.84 2.39
N ILE A 47 -1.35 -1.95 3.72
CA ILE A 47 -0.22 -1.92 4.65
C ILE A 47 -0.02 -3.31 5.26
N ARG A 48 1.16 -3.86 5.03
CA ARG A 48 1.55 -5.20 5.49
C ARG A 48 2.89 -5.15 6.22
N ASN A 49 2.93 -5.78 7.38
CA ASN A 49 4.18 -6.11 8.05
C ASN A 49 4.88 -7.26 7.30
N ILE A 50 6.05 -6.99 6.73
CA ILE A 50 6.77 -7.95 5.87
C ILE A 50 7.34 -9.14 6.65
N GLN A 51 7.61 -8.99 7.95
CA GLN A 51 8.23 -10.03 8.78
C GLN A 51 7.21 -11.07 9.25
N SER A 52 6.10 -10.59 9.82
CA SER A 52 5.00 -11.44 10.32
C SER A 52 4.00 -11.81 9.23
N GLY A 53 3.99 -11.07 8.12
CA GLY A 53 2.97 -11.16 7.09
C GLY A 53 1.63 -10.55 7.47
N PHE A 54 1.49 -10.03 8.70
CA PHE A 54 0.26 -9.40 9.18
C PHE A 54 -0.10 -8.19 8.30
N MET A 55 -1.32 -8.17 7.80
CA MET A 55 -1.87 -7.06 7.04
C MET A 55 -2.88 -6.33 7.92
N ILE A 56 -2.77 -5.00 7.97
CA ILE A 56 -3.83 -4.21 8.61
C ILE A 56 -5.00 -4.23 7.65
N THR A 57 -6.06 -4.93 8.06
CA THR A 57 -7.17 -5.27 7.19
C THR A 57 -7.86 -4.02 6.67
N ASN A 58 -7.85 -3.91 5.36
CA ASN A 58 -8.73 -3.06 4.56
C ASN A 58 -10.18 -3.54 4.69
N ILE A 59 -11.15 -2.68 4.38
CA ILE A 59 -12.55 -3.14 4.32
C ILE A 59 -12.67 -4.04 3.10
N LEU A 60 -13.22 -5.24 3.28
CA LEU A 60 -13.47 -6.19 2.21
C LEU A 60 -14.95 -6.22 1.87
N ASP A 61 -15.27 -6.45 0.60
CA ASP A 61 -16.63 -6.76 0.18
C ASP A 61 -17.01 -8.21 0.52
N GLN A 62 -18.25 -8.59 0.20
CA GLN A 62 -18.76 -9.94 0.43
C GLN A 62 -18.02 -11.01 -0.40
N GLN A 63 -17.22 -10.62 -1.38
CA GLN A 63 -16.39 -11.49 -2.21
C GLN A 63 -14.91 -11.48 -1.77
N GLY A 64 -14.56 -10.77 -0.69
CA GLY A 64 -13.20 -10.67 -0.18
C GLY A 64 -12.30 -9.69 -0.95
N ARG A 65 -12.87 -8.84 -1.81
CA ARG A 65 -12.13 -7.79 -2.54
C ARG A 65 -12.03 -6.55 -1.67
N GLU A 66 -10.88 -5.88 -1.70
CA GLU A 66 -10.69 -4.63 -0.96
C GLU A 66 -11.63 -3.53 -1.50
N GLN A 67 -12.52 -3.02 -0.65
CA GLN A 67 -13.42 -1.89 -0.92
C GLN A 67 -12.79 -0.56 -0.56
N SER A 68 -11.94 -0.51 0.46
CA SER A 68 -11.10 0.65 0.77
C SER A 68 -9.70 0.22 1.15
N GLY A 69 -8.72 0.99 0.69
CA GLY A 69 -7.37 0.98 1.21
C GLY A 69 -7.07 2.27 1.95
N TRP A 70 -5.80 2.44 2.28
CA TRP A 70 -5.26 3.64 2.88
C TRP A 70 -5.05 4.71 1.81
N GLU A 71 -5.60 5.89 2.01
CA GLU A 71 -5.29 7.09 1.25
C GLU A 71 -4.12 7.81 1.91
N LEU A 72 -3.15 8.26 1.12
CA LEU A 72 -2.06 9.10 1.59
C LEU A 72 -2.49 10.57 1.48
N ILE A 73 -2.52 11.26 2.62
CA ILE A 73 -2.86 12.68 2.68
C ILE A 73 -1.68 13.48 3.24
N GLN A 74 -1.35 14.60 2.58
CA GLN A 74 -0.32 15.52 3.07
C GLN A 74 -0.81 16.23 4.34
N GLN A 75 0.08 16.38 5.31
CA GLN A 75 -0.20 17.11 6.56
C GLN A 75 0.56 18.44 6.58
N GLU A 76 0.03 19.39 7.34
CA GLU A 76 0.79 20.60 7.66
C GLU A 76 2.11 20.20 8.31
N THR A 77 3.21 20.62 7.70
CA THR A 77 4.56 20.26 8.12
C THR A 77 5.29 21.52 8.56
N PRO A 78 5.85 21.55 9.78
CA PRO A 78 6.70 22.66 10.22
C PRO A 78 7.89 22.88 9.30
N ILE A 79 8.28 24.14 9.08
CA ILE A 79 9.34 24.48 8.13
C ILE A 79 10.71 23.91 8.54
N GLU A 80 10.94 23.74 9.83
CA GLU A 80 12.15 23.15 10.39
C GLU A 80 12.27 21.66 9.99
N VAL A 81 11.13 20.96 9.90
CA VAL A 81 11.10 19.57 9.46
C VAL A 81 11.33 19.49 7.95
N LEU A 82 10.72 20.38 7.16
CA LEU A 82 10.90 20.40 5.70
C LEU A 82 12.37 20.58 5.29
N ALA A 83 13.17 21.27 6.10
CA ALA A 83 14.61 21.43 5.86
C ALA A 83 15.39 20.09 5.88
N THR A 84 14.89 19.08 6.60
CA THR A 84 15.53 17.76 6.73
C THR A 84 14.74 16.65 6.03
N THR A 85 13.43 16.86 5.83
CA THR A 85 12.51 15.92 5.20
C THR A 85 11.71 16.64 4.10
N PRO A 86 12.27 16.75 2.87
CA PRO A 86 11.68 17.55 1.79
C PRO A 86 10.27 17.11 1.35
N GLY A 87 9.87 15.86 1.62
CA GLY A 87 8.52 15.35 1.34
C GLY A 87 7.46 15.75 2.38
N GLY A 88 7.89 16.29 3.52
CA GLY A 88 7.01 16.66 4.63
C GLY A 88 6.32 15.48 5.31
N TRP A 89 5.36 15.81 6.16
CA TRP A 89 4.53 14.84 6.87
C TRP A 89 3.37 14.38 6.03
N ILE A 90 3.09 13.09 6.14
CA ILE A 90 1.95 12.42 5.53
C ILE A 90 1.15 11.71 6.63
N GLN A 91 -0.12 11.46 6.35
CA GLN A 91 -0.96 10.59 7.16
C GLN A 91 -1.63 9.58 6.23
N PHE A 92 -1.72 8.33 6.69
CA PHE A 92 -2.54 7.32 6.03
C PHE A 92 -3.93 7.33 6.66
N HIS A 93 -4.94 7.59 5.84
CA HIS A 93 -6.34 7.75 6.22
C HIS A 93 -7.19 6.70 5.50
N ASP A 94 -8.11 6.04 6.21
CA ASP A 94 -9.12 5.17 5.61
C ASP A 94 -10.38 6.02 5.31
N PRO A 95 -10.69 6.29 4.03
CA PRO A 95 -11.76 7.22 3.65
C PRO A 95 -13.15 6.75 4.04
N ILE A 96 -13.33 5.44 4.31
CA ILE A 96 -14.63 4.90 4.72
C ILE A 96 -14.79 4.96 6.23
N THR A 97 -13.80 4.47 6.98
CA THR A 97 -13.91 4.43 8.45
C THR A 97 -13.55 5.74 9.12
N ARG A 98 -12.91 6.67 8.39
CA ARG A 98 -12.33 7.92 8.92
C ARG A 98 -11.32 7.67 10.05
N GLN A 99 -10.66 6.52 10.00
CA GLN A 99 -9.59 6.15 10.92
C GLN A 99 -8.25 6.36 10.23
N CYS A 100 -7.21 6.55 11.04
CA CYS A 100 -5.85 6.74 10.55
C CYS A 100 -4.93 5.62 11.04
N LEU A 101 -3.81 5.46 10.33
CA LEU A 101 -2.77 4.54 10.72
C LEU A 101 -2.03 5.10 11.95
N ASN A 102 -2.08 4.37 13.05
CA ASN A 102 -1.40 4.73 14.29
C ASN A 102 -0.34 3.70 14.65
N ALA A 103 0.79 4.17 15.19
CA ALA A 103 1.79 3.32 15.82
C ALA A 103 1.56 3.29 17.33
N ILE A 104 1.10 2.16 17.88
CA ILE A 104 0.95 2.00 19.33
C ILE A 104 2.34 1.78 19.92
N ASN A 105 2.82 2.78 20.67
CA ASN A 105 4.10 2.74 21.38
C ASN A 105 5.33 2.39 20.50
N GLY A 106 5.23 2.59 19.19
CA GLY A 106 6.29 2.18 18.24
C GLY A 106 6.45 0.67 18.07
N VAL A 107 5.54 -0.15 18.63
CA VAL A 107 5.65 -1.61 18.61
C VAL A 107 4.77 -2.23 17.53
N ALA A 108 3.60 -1.67 17.30
CA ALA A 108 2.62 -2.21 16.36
C ALA A 108 1.88 -1.09 15.61
N LEU A 109 1.49 -1.40 14.38
CA LEU A 109 0.65 -0.53 13.56
C LEU A 109 -0.81 -0.97 13.68
N THR A 110 -1.73 -0.02 13.82
CA THR A 110 -3.18 -0.25 14.01
C THR A 110 -4.00 0.83 13.29
N LYS A 111 -5.30 0.60 13.16
CA LYS A 111 -6.29 1.68 12.93
C LYS A 111 -6.57 2.43 14.24
N GLY A 112 -6.71 3.75 14.18
CA GLY A 112 -7.02 4.59 15.33
C GLY A 112 -7.59 5.96 14.93
N THR A 113 -7.68 6.88 15.90
CA THR A 113 -8.13 8.26 15.65
C THR A 113 -7.09 9.03 14.84
N CYS A 114 -7.55 9.86 13.91
CA CYS A 114 -6.71 10.77 13.12
C CYS A 114 -6.18 11.97 13.93
N ASP A 115 -6.83 12.28 15.05
CA ASP A 115 -6.37 13.28 16.02
C ASP A 115 -5.17 12.74 16.80
N LEU A 116 -4.02 12.85 16.16
CA LEU A 116 -2.73 12.71 16.80
C LEU A 116 -2.39 14.04 17.46
N LYS A 117 -3.12 14.43 18.52
CA LYS A 117 -2.51 15.26 19.57
C LYS A 117 -1.49 14.38 20.27
N ILE A 118 -0.39 14.12 19.57
CA ILE A 118 0.77 13.45 20.11
C ILE A 118 1.44 14.48 21.01
N GLU A 119 1.10 14.41 22.29
CA GLU A 119 1.94 14.93 23.35
C GLU A 119 3.30 14.20 23.25
N ASN A 120 4.27 14.84 22.57
CA ASN A 120 5.71 14.55 22.62
C ASN A 120 6.25 13.23 22.03
N ARG A 121 5.79 12.74 20.88
CA ARG A 121 6.47 11.63 20.16
C ARG A 121 6.48 11.83 18.65
N TYR A 122 7.56 12.41 18.16
CA TYR A 122 7.97 12.35 16.75
C TYR A 122 8.19 10.88 16.37
N LEU A 123 7.55 10.43 15.29
CA LEU A 123 7.98 9.25 14.56
C LEU A 123 9.27 9.66 13.81
N CYS A 124 10.42 9.25 14.35
CA CYS A 124 11.70 9.31 13.65
C CYS A 124 11.76 8.22 12.58
#